data_AF-A0A1N6K198-F1
#
_entry.id   AF-A0A1N6K198-F1
#
_cell.length_a   1.000
_cell.length_b   1.000
_cell.length_c   1.000
_cell.angle_alpha   90.00
_cell.angle_beta   90.00
_cell.angle_gamma   90.00
#
_symmetry.space_group_name_H-M   'P 1'
#
loop_
_entity.id
_entity.type
_entity.pdbx_description
1 polymer ?
#
loop_
_entity_poly.entity_id
_entity_poly.type
_entity_poly.pdbx_seq_one_letter_code
_entity_poly.pdbx_strand_id
1 'polypeptide(L)'
;MNQKRCILLLLLTTNITAVAQSVTLPTGVKVMVVQKDFPLLKILLPGQSTNDRGIEIEFPEHVTGLNKTSNKVEHLYLVTNGDRNKRSLPVWRVQGNSLIYETELEGKIKMTATARLEADGLRYTYTLSNHSNLTYQNLQAVTCVKLYSLFSDTLLERTYVHHTNGFDLLASETPERLTMPLRQWIPCRYLVSYTWPVSSNRTEDGIKRYYKSRKADKPFIATLSHDKKWIAATYTKETGNLWTNPERSCQHADPAVDLNPGETKNLTLKTFIIKGGREQLLQFVNAEMQKN
;
A
#
# COMPACT_ATOMS: atom_id res chain seq x y z
N MET A 1 -47.68 17.20 -51.93
CA MET A 1 -47.44 16.55 -50.62
C MET A 1 -46.19 15.70 -50.73
N ASN A 2 -45.03 16.20 -50.30
CA ASN A 2 -43.75 15.49 -50.35
C ASN A 2 -43.33 15.07 -48.94
N GLN A 3 -43.39 13.76 -48.65
CA GLN A 3 -42.90 13.16 -47.41
C GLN A 3 -41.37 13.15 -47.41
N LYS A 4 -40.77 13.92 -46.49
CA LYS A 4 -39.35 13.83 -46.16
C LYS A 4 -39.10 12.54 -45.36
N ARG A 5 -38.29 11.63 -45.90
CA ARG A 5 -37.73 10.50 -45.16
C ARG A 5 -36.63 11.01 -44.23
N CYS A 6 -36.87 10.98 -42.92
CA CYS A 6 -35.82 11.10 -41.92
C CYS A 6 -35.03 9.78 -41.89
N ILE A 7 -33.75 9.83 -42.27
CA ILE A 7 -32.79 8.76 -42.03
C ILE A 7 -32.31 8.93 -40.59
N LEU A 8 -32.73 8.02 -39.70
CA LEU A 8 -32.23 7.91 -38.35
C LEU A 8 -30.85 7.23 -38.43
N LEU A 9 -29.78 8.00 -38.26
CA LEU A 9 -28.43 7.47 -38.13
C LEU A 9 -28.31 6.78 -36.76
N LEU A 10 -28.34 5.44 -36.72
CA LEU A 10 -27.97 4.69 -35.54
C LEU A 10 -26.46 4.85 -35.31
N LEU A 11 -26.08 5.71 -34.36
CA LEU A 11 -24.75 5.71 -33.77
C LEU A 11 -24.58 4.43 -32.95
N LEU A 12 -23.91 3.43 -33.53
CA LEU A 12 -23.36 2.29 -32.81
C LEU A 12 -22.27 2.81 -31.87
N THR A 13 -22.63 3.10 -30.62
CA THR A 13 -21.64 3.27 -29.56
C THR A 13 -21.10 1.89 -29.22
N THR A 14 -19.97 1.53 -29.82
CA THR A 14 -19.15 0.43 -29.29
C THR A 14 -18.72 0.83 -27.88
N ASN A 15 -19.36 0.25 -26.87
CA ASN A 15 -18.85 0.25 -25.50
C ASN A 15 -17.51 -0.51 -25.51
N ILE A 16 -16.43 0.20 -25.87
CA ILE A 16 -15.07 -0.24 -25.58
C ILE A 16 -14.99 -0.17 -24.06
N THR A 17 -15.31 -1.28 -23.40
CA THR A 17 -14.91 -1.49 -22.02
C THR A 17 -13.40 -1.35 -22.02
N ALA A 18 -12.90 -0.23 -21.50
CA ALA A 18 -11.49 0.03 -21.41
C ALA A 18 -10.85 -1.17 -20.70
N VAL A 19 -10.06 -1.96 -21.43
CA VAL A 19 -9.37 -3.11 -20.86
C VAL A 19 -8.52 -2.57 -19.70
N ALA A 20 -8.78 -3.07 -18.49
CA ALA A 20 -8.03 -2.68 -17.31
C ALA A 20 -6.55 -2.95 -17.56
N GLN A 21 -5.71 -1.92 -17.38
CA GLN A 21 -4.26 -2.07 -17.54
C GLN A 21 -3.79 -3.11 -16.52
N SER A 22 -3.12 -4.17 -16.99
CA SER A 22 -2.70 -5.27 -16.14
C SER A 22 -1.41 -5.91 -16.61
N VAL A 23 -0.71 -6.54 -15.67
CA VAL A 23 0.50 -7.33 -15.89
C VAL A 23 0.31 -8.68 -15.21
N THR A 24 0.86 -9.76 -15.77
CA THR A 24 0.65 -11.12 -15.25
C THR A 24 1.95 -11.91 -15.40
N LEU A 25 2.33 -12.64 -14.36
CA LEU A 25 3.46 -13.55 -14.40
C LEU A 25 3.08 -14.90 -15.03
N PRO A 26 4.07 -15.66 -15.54
CA PRO A 26 3.85 -17.05 -15.96
C PRO A 26 3.29 -17.95 -14.85
N THR A 27 3.52 -17.60 -13.57
CA THR A 27 2.97 -18.31 -12.41
C THR A 27 1.47 -18.09 -12.23
N GLY A 28 0.86 -17.15 -12.94
CA GLY A 28 -0.55 -16.80 -12.88
C GLY A 28 -0.90 -15.67 -11.89
N VAL A 29 0.08 -15.13 -11.15
CA VAL A 29 -0.14 -13.93 -10.33
C VAL A 29 -0.36 -12.74 -11.26
N LYS A 30 -1.45 -11.99 -11.03
CA LYS A 30 -1.86 -10.86 -11.86
C LYS A 30 -1.98 -9.59 -11.02
N VAL A 31 -1.54 -8.46 -11.58
CA VAL A 31 -1.76 -7.12 -11.02
C VAL A 31 -2.55 -6.30 -12.04
N MET A 32 -3.56 -5.57 -11.58
CA MET A 32 -4.37 -4.72 -12.45
C MET A 32 -4.71 -3.38 -11.80
N VAL A 33 -4.83 -2.33 -12.64
CA VAL A 33 -5.38 -1.04 -12.24
C VAL A 33 -6.90 -1.15 -12.19
N VAL A 34 -7.49 -0.94 -11.01
CA VAL A 34 -8.95 -1.01 -10.81
C VAL A 34 -9.60 0.37 -10.70
N GLN A 35 -8.84 1.39 -10.30
CA GLN A 35 -9.25 2.77 -10.37
C GLN A 35 -8.05 3.62 -10.83
N LYS A 36 -8.25 4.40 -11.89
CA LYS A 36 -7.18 5.20 -12.53
C LYS A 36 -7.03 6.55 -11.87
N ASP A 37 -8.17 7.16 -11.55
CA ASP A 37 -8.19 8.50 -10.98
C ASP A 37 -7.63 8.46 -9.57
N PHE A 38 -8.06 7.50 -8.74
CA PHE A 38 -7.48 7.21 -7.44
C PHE A 38 -6.69 5.91 -7.58
N PRO A 39 -5.35 5.98 -7.75
CA PRO A 39 -4.53 4.80 -8.03
C PRO A 39 -4.78 3.66 -7.06
N LEU A 40 -5.58 2.71 -7.52
CA LEU A 40 -5.92 1.49 -6.80
C LEU A 40 -5.53 0.33 -7.69
N LEU A 41 -4.63 -0.50 -7.16
CA LEU A 41 -4.23 -1.75 -7.78
C LEU A 41 -4.94 -2.92 -7.11
N LYS A 42 -5.05 -4.02 -7.84
CA LYS A 42 -5.49 -5.30 -7.30
C LYS A 42 -4.50 -6.38 -7.69
N ILE A 43 -4.01 -7.14 -6.71
CA ILE A 43 -3.26 -8.38 -6.91
C ILE A 43 -4.23 -9.57 -6.80
N LEU A 44 -4.15 -10.47 -7.77
CA LEU A 44 -4.87 -11.74 -7.81
C LEU A 44 -3.86 -12.90 -7.83
N LEU A 45 -4.07 -13.88 -6.95
CA LEU A 45 -3.35 -15.14 -6.95
C LEU A 45 -3.73 -16.00 -8.18
N PRO A 46 -2.92 -17.02 -8.52
CA PRO A 46 -3.20 -17.88 -9.67
C PRO A 46 -4.59 -18.51 -9.58
N GLY A 47 -5.37 -18.35 -10.65
CA GLY A 47 -6.73 -18.90 -10.75
C GLY A 47 -7.83 -18.10 -10.04
N GLN A 48 -7.50 -17.00 -9.35
CA GLN A 48 -8.54 -16.15 -8.75
C GLN A 48 -9.34 -15.38 -9.81
N SER A 49 -10.65 -15.29 -9.59
CA SER A 49 -11.56 -14.50 -10.43
C SER A 49 -11.24 -13.01 -10.32
N THR A 50 -11.44 -12.26 -11.40
CA THR A 50 -11.34 -10.79 -11.37
C THR A 50 -12.39 -10.12 -10.49
N ASN A 51 -13.48 -10.84 -10.17
CA ASN A 51 -14.51 -10.39 -9.24
C ASN A 51 -14.13 -10.59 -7.77
N ASP A 52 -13.07 -11.38 -7.49
CA ASP A 52 -12.48 -11.47 -6.16
C ASP A 52 -11.89 -10.09 -5.79
N ARG A 53 -11.93 -9.76 -4.49
CA ARG A 53 -11.28 -8.56 -3.97
C ARG A 53 -9.76 -8.73 -3.93
N GLY A 54 -9.26 -9.94 -3.70
CA GLY A 54 -7.84 -10.27 -3.67
C GLY A 54 -7.09 -9.43 -2.64
N ILE A 55 -6.00 -8.82 -3.08
CA ILE A 55 -5.27 -7.80 -2.30
C ILE A 55 -5.42 -6.47 -3.04
N GLU A 56 -5.97 -5.46 -2.37
CA GLU A 56 -6.16 -4.12 -2.93
C GLU A 56 -5.04 -3.21 -2.41
N ILE A 57 -4.46 -2.39 -3.28
CA ILE A 57 -3.33 -1.51 -2.93
C ILE A 57 -3.66 -0.09 -3.32
N GLU A 58 -3.82 0.78 -2.33
CA GLU A 58 -3.86 2.22 -2.56
C GLU A 58 -2.42 2.69 -2.80
N PHE A 59 -2.16 3.16 -4.02
CA PHE A 59 -0.82 3.29 -4.59
C PHE A 59 -0.53 4.73 -5.05
N PRO A 60 -0.19 5.67 -4.14
CA PRO A 60 -0.30 5.57 -2.68
C PRO A 60 -1.75 5.85 -2.18
N GLU A 61 -2.01 5.68 -0.88
CA GLU A 61 -3.22 6.18 -0.19
C GLU A 61 -3.14 7.69 0.03
N HIS A 62 -1.96 8.17 0.44
CA HIS A 62 -1.69 9.59 0.63
C HIS A 62 -0.20 9.90 0.53
N VAL A 63 0.11 11.17 0.25
CA VAL A 63 1.47 11.71 0.32
C VAL A 63 1.49 12.82 1.37
N THR A 64 2.35 12.69 2.36
CA THR A 64 2.43 13.61 3.51
C THR A 64 3.87 13.96 3.82
N GLY A 65 4.13 15.21 4.20
CA GLY A 65 5.46 15.65 4.63
C GLY A 65 5.39 16.89 5.51
N LEU A 66 6.42 17.11 6.33
CA LEU A 66 6.58 18.31 7.15
C LEU A 66 7.21 19.42 6.32
N ASN A 67 6.48 20.49 6.04
CA ASN A 67 7.03 21.68 5.43
C ASN A 67 7.90 22.42 6.46
N LYS A 68 9.21 22.55 6.20
CA LYS A 68 10.16 23.17 7.13
C LYS A 68 9.96 24.67 7.33
N THR A 69 9.45 25.37 6.31
CA THR A 69 9.22 26.81 6.38
C THR A 69 8.04 27.14 7.28
N SER A 70 6.95 26.37 7.17
CA SER A 70 5.74 26.61 7.96
C SER A 70 5.68 25.80 9.26
N ASN A 71 6.55 24.81 9.42
CA ASN A 71 6.54 23.81 10.48
C ASN A 71 5.18 23.09 10.61
N LYS A 72 4.53 22.81 9.49
CA LYS A 72 3.23 22.12 9.42
C LYS A 72 3.33 20.86 8.57
N VAL A 73 2.60 19.83 8.99
CA VAL A 73 2.37 18.64 8.16
C VAL A 73 1.42 19.02 7.03
N GLU A 74 1.84 18.78 5.79
CA GLU A 74 1.04 18.97 4.58
C GLU A 74 0.61 17.60 4.04
N HIS A 75 -0.68 17.48 3.69
CA HIS A 75 -1.21 16.39 2.88
C HIS A 75 -1.14 16.82 1.42
N LEU A 76 -0.06 16.47 0.72
CA LEU A 76 0.14 16.79 -0.70
C LEU A 76 -0.74 15.93 -1.61
N TYR A 77 -1.23 14.82 -1.08
CA TYR A 77 -2.23 13.95 -1.70
C TYR A 77 -2.97 13.16 -0.63
N LEU A 78 -4.29 13.01 -0.75
CA LEU A 78 -5.10 12.11 0.07
C LEU A 78 -6.29 11.58 -0.73
N VAL A 79 -6.38 10.27 -0.97
CA VAL A 79 -7.47 9.65 -1.77
C VAL A 79 -8.87 10.15 -1.38
N THR A 80 -9.14 10.29 -0.08
CA THR A 80 -10.47 10.63 0.44
C THR A 80 -10.87 12.10 0.31
N ASN A 81 -9.94 13.00 -0.04
CA ASN A 81 -10.22 14.43 -0.17
C ASN A 81 -10.73 14.86 -1.56
N GLY A 82 -10.93 13.91 -2.50
CA GLY A 82 -11.54 14.18 -3.81
C GLY A 82 -10.91 15.37 -4.54
N ASP A 83 -11.76 16.29 -5.03
CA ASP A 83 -11.41 17.50 -5.80
C ASP A 83 -10.57 18.53 -5.03
N ARG A 84 -10.41 18.38 -3.70
CA ARG A 84 -9.58 19.29 -2.90
C ARG A 84 -8.09 19.04 -3.05
N ASN A 85 -7.68 17.87 -3.57
CA ASN A 85 -6.28 17.64 -3.90
C ASN A 85 -6.00 18.30 -5.25
N LYS A 86 -5.15 19.34 -5.28
CA LYS A 86 -4.70 19.96 -6.54
C LYS A 86 -3.63 19.09 -7.20
N ARG A 87 -4.02 17.90 -7.63
CA ARG A 87 -3.17 17.01 -8.42
C ARG A 87 -3.64 16.95 -9.86
N SER A 88 -2.72 16.66 -10.76
CA SER A 88 -3.09 16.26 -12.12
C SER A 88 -3.69 14.86 -12.14
N LEU A 89 -4.49 14.56 -13.17
CA LEU A 89 -4.99 13.20 -13.39
C LEU A 89 -3.81 12.27 -13.72
N PRO A 90 -3.68 11.11 -13.05
CA PRO A 90 -2.61 10.16 -13.31
C PRO A 90 -2.55 9.70 -14.76
N VAL A 91 -1.40 9.87 -15.40
CA VAL A 91 -1.17 9.36 -16.77
C VAL A 91 -0.56 7.97 -16.70
N TRP A 92 -1.38 6.95 -16.87
CA TRP A 92 -0.98 5.54 -16.74
C TRP A 92 -0.39 4.95 -18.03
N ARG A 93 0.68 4.17 -17.87
CA ARG A 93 1.30 3.35 -18.91
C ARG A 93 1.71 1.98 -18.37
N VAL A 94 1.75 0.99 -19.26
CA VAL A 94 2.32 -0.33 -19.00
C VAL A 94 3.69 -0.40 -19.68
N GLN A 95 4.71 -0.86 -18.98
CA GLN A 95 6.06 -1.04 -19.52
C GLN A 95 6.66 -2.35 -19.00
N GLY A 96 6.70 -3.39 -19.85
CA GLY A 96 7.08 -4.73 -19.42
C GLY A 96 6.17 -5.23 -18.30
N ASN A 97 6.75 -5.62 -17.16
CA ASN A 97 6.02 -6.05 -15.98
C ASN A 97 5.66 -4.90 -15.02
N SER A 98 5.72 -3.65 -15.48
CA SER A 98 5.46 -2.48 -14.65
C SER A 98 4.18 -1.74 -15.06
N LEU A 99 3.41 -1.34 -14.06
CA LEU A 99 2.37 -0.32 -14.18
C LEU A 99 2.96 0.99 -13.66
N ILE A 100 2.93 2.05 -14.47
CA ILE A 100 3.59 3.32 -14.16
C ILE A 100 2.58 4.44 -14.36
N TYR A 101 2.57 5.42 -13.45
CA TYR A 101 1.89 6.68 -13.70
C TYR A 101 2.70 7.87 -13.22
N GLU A 102 2.39 9.03 -13.79
CA GLU A 102 2.94 10.31 -13.38
C GLU A 102 1.82 11.23 -12.90
N THR A 103 2.11 12.03 -11.86
CA THR A 103 1.22 13.06 -11.33
C THR A 103 2.04 14.20 -10.75
N GLU A 104 1.44 15.37 -10.65
CA GLU A 104 1.97 16.48 -9.86
C GLU A 104 1.16 16.61 -8.56
N LEU A 105 1.84 16.90 -7.45
CA LEU A 105 1.25 17.01 -6.11
C LEU A 105 1.27 18.47 -5.69
N GLU A 106 0.09 19.08 -5.60
CA GLU A 106 -0.12 20.50 -5.24
C GLU A 106 0.67 21.51 -6.10
N GLY A 107 1.06 21.13 -7.33
CA GLY A 107 1.91 21.97 -8.20
C GLY A 107 3.37 22.10 -7.71
N LYS A 108 3.80 21.26 -6.76
CA LYS A 108 5.09 21.39 -6.06
C LYS A 108 6.03 20.23 -6.32
N ILE A 109 5.50 19.01 -6.32
CA ILE A 109 6.28 17.78 -6.44
C ILE A 109 5.78 16.99 -7.64
N LYS A 110 6.67 16.68 -8.58
CA LYS A 110 6.39 15.67 -9.60
C LYS A 110 6.64 14.28 -9.00
N MET A 111 5.66 13.40 -9.09
CA MET A 111 5.77 12.01 -8.66
C MET A 111 5.63 11.07 -9.87
N THR A 112 6.60 10.19 -10.04
CA THR A 112 6.48 9.00 -10.89
C THR A 112 6.33 7.78 -10.00
N ALA A 113 5.18 7.13 -10.06
CA ALA A 113 4.88 5.93 -9.29
C ALA A 113 4.97 4.71 -10.19
N THR A 114 5.79 3.73 -9.82
CA THR A 114 5.99 2.47 -10.53
C THR A 114 5.62 1.29 -9.64
N ALA A 115 4.73 0.42 -10.11
CA ALA A 115 4.43 -0.88 -9.51
C ALA A 115 4.93 -1.99 -10.45
N ARG A 116 6.05 -2.62 -10.11
CA ARG A 116 6.72 -3.66 -10.91
C ARG A 116 6.44 -5.04 -10.34
N LEU A 117 5.80 -5.89 -11.13
CA LEU A 117 5.53 -7.28 -10.77
C LEU A 117 6.80 -8.13 -10.94
N GLU A 118 7.27 -8.68 -9.83
CA GLU A 118 8.43 -9.56 -9.69
C GLU A 118 7.98 -10.99 -9.31
N ALA A 119 8.85 -11.99 -9.46
CA ALA A 119 8.51 -13.40 -9.25
C ALA A 119 7.94 -13.71 -7.84
N ASP A 120 8.28 -12.88 -6.88
CA ASP A 120 8.01 -13.03 -5.44
C ASP A 120 7.08 -11.93 -4.90
N GLY A 121 6.55 -11.04 -5.73
CA GLY A 121 5.67 -9.97 -5.28
C GLY A 121 5.62 -8.74 -6.17
N LEU A 122 5.12 -7.64 -5.62
CA LEU A 122 4.99 -6.35 -6.29
C LEU A 122 5.91 -5.32 -5.63
N ARG A 123 6.86 -4.78 -6.38
CA ARG A 123 7.74 -3.69 -5.93
C ARG A 123 7.14 -2.35 -6.31
N TYR A 124 7.14 -1.43 -5.36
CA TYR A 124 6.70 -0.07 -5.55
C TYR A 124 7.90 0.88 -5.48
N THR A 125 7.97 1.81 -6.41
CA THR A 125 8.92 2.92 -6.37
C THR A 125 8.18 4.22 -6.62
N TYR A 126 8.38 5.20 -5.74
CA TYR A 126 7.94 6.57 -5.94
C TYR A 126 9.17 7.45 -6.14
N THR A 127 9.39 7.89 -7.37
CA THR A 127 10.39 8.92 -7.68
C THR A 127 9.74 10.28 -7.52
N LEU A 128 10.24 11.05 -6.55
CA LEU A 128 9.71 12.34 -6.14
C LEU A 128 10.72 13.43 -6.49
N SER A 129 10.32 14.35 -7.37
CA SER A 129 11.13 15.51 -7.78
C SER A 129 10.48 16.79 -7.26
N ASN A 130 11.19 17.54 -6.43
CA ASN A 130 10.69 18.78 -5.85
C ASN A 130 10.99 19.97 -6.77
N HIS A 131 9.95 20.55 -7.34
CA HIS A 131 10.04 21.71 -8.23
C HIS A 131 9.69 23.03 -7.51
N SER A 132 9.39 22.96 -6.21
CA SER A 132 9.14 24.13 -5.37
C SER A 132 10.41 24.63 -4.69
N ASN A 133 10.31 25.77 -4.00
CA ASN A 133 11.35 26.33 -3.13
C ASN A 133 11.23 25.89 -1.65
N LEU A 134 10.37 24.91 -1.35
CA LEU A 134 10.13 24.41 0.00
C LEU A 134 10.97 23.16 0.28
N THR A 135 11.45 23.00 1.51
CA THR A 135 12.00 21.73 2.00
C THR A 135 10.93 20.93 2.72
N TYR A 136 10.78 19.67 2.33
CA TYR A 136 9.92 18.69 3.01
C TYR A 136 10.76 17.73 3.84
N GLN A 137 10.37 17.48 5.08
CA GLN A 137 10.94 16.44 5.92
C GLN A 137 9.99 15.29 6.12
N ASN A 138 10.55 14.09 6.35
CA ASN A 138 9.78 12.87 6.58
C ASN A 138 8.66 12.70 5.53
N LEU A 139 8.97 13.03 4.27
CA LEU A 139 8.03 12.90 3.16
C LEU A 139 7.78 11.41 2.89
N GLN A 140 6.52 11.01 2.97
CA GLN A 140 6.07 9.63 2.80
C GLN A 140 5.05 9.56 1.67
N ALA A 141 5.15 8.51 0.85
CA ALA A 141 4.09 8.06 -0.05
C ALA A 141 3.49 6.78 0.54
N VAL A 142 2.50 6.95 1.41
CA VAL A 142 1.94 5.87 2.22
C VAL A 142 1.16 4.91 1.35
N THR A 143 1.53 3.64 1.37
CA THR A 143 0.94 2.59 0.53
C THR A 143 0.14 1.63 1.40
N CYS A 144 -1.19 1.69 1.28
CA CYS A 144 -2.08 0.83 2.07
C CYS A 144 -2.35 -0.47 1.32
N VAL A 145 -1.74 -1.56 1.78
CA VAL A 145 -1.94 -2.91 1.22
C VAL A 145 -3.05 -3.61 2.00
N LYS A 146 -4.28 -3.60 1.46
CA LYS A 146 -5.48 -4.15 2.10
C LYS A 146 -5.65 -5.62 1.74
N LEU A 147 -5.71 -6.46 2.76
CA LEU A 147 -5.78 -7.90 2.61
C LEU A 147 -7.24 -8.37 2.71
N TYR A 148 -7.80 -8.83 1.59
CA TYR A 148 -9.12 -9.43 1.54
C TYR A 148 -9.05 -10.94 1.26
N SER A 149 -10.22 -11.56 1.21
CA SER A 149 -10.39 -12.96 0.80
C SER A 149 -9.52 -13.90 1.62
N LEU A 150 -8.52 -14.55 1.00
CA LEU A 150 -7.64 -15.52 1.67
C LEU A 150 -6.79 -14.93 2.79
N PHE A 151 -6.60 -13.61 2.84
CA PHE A 151 -5.68 -12.96 3.78
C PHE A 151 -6.35 -12.04 4.81
N SER A 152 -7.69 -11.94 4.83
CA SER A 152 -8.38 -11.18 5.87
C SER A 152 -8.04 -11.72 7.27
N ASP A 153 -7.77 -10.84 8.24
CA ASP A 153 -7.29 -11.23 9.57
C ASP A 153 -7.68 -10.19 10.64
N THR A 154 -8.99 -9.95 10.79
CA THR A 154 -9.52 -8.92 11.69
C THR A 154 -9.12 -9.09 13.15
N LEU A 155 -8.90 -10.32 13.61
CA LEU A 155 -8.48 -10.61 14.98
C LEU A 155 -6.95 -10.72 15.13
N LEU A 156 -6.17 -10.49 14.07
CA LEU A 156 -4.71 -10.59 14.08
C LEU A 156 -4.22 -11.94 14.62
N GLU A 157 -4.77 -13.03 14.09
CA GLU A 157 -4.41 -14.41 14.46
C GLU A 157 -3.33 -14.99 13.54
N ARG A 158 -3.13 -14.36 12.39
CA ARG A 158 -2.20 -14.79 11.33
C ARG A 158 -1.29 -13.67 10.85
N THR A 159 -1.32 -12.52 11.51
CA THR A 159 -0.47 -11.37 11.21
C THR A 159 0.73 -11.35 12.15
N TYR A 160 1.92 -11.37 11.57
CA TYR A 160 3.19 -11.56 12.23
C TYR A 160 4.15 -10.40 11.96
N VAL A 161 5.04 -10.20 12.91
CA VAL A 161 6.25 -9.39 12.78
C VAL A 161 7.44 -10.23 13.22
N HIS A 162 8.66 -9.76 12.96
CA HIS A 162 9.88 -10.44 13.36
C HIS A 162 10.57 -9.69 14.49
N HIS A 163 11.07 -10.46 15.46
CA HIS A 163 11.97 -10.01 16.51
C HIS A 163 13.24 -10.87 16.47
N THR A 164 14.24 -10.53 17.27
CA THR A 164 15.52 -11.25 17.34
C THR A 164 15.38 -12.76 17.60
N ASN A 165 14.29 -13.17 18.26
CA ASN A 165 14.03 -14.57 18.61
C ASN A 165 13.12 -15.28 17.59
N GLY A 166 12.79 -14.63 16.46
CA GLY A 166 11.93 -15.16 15.40
C GLY A 166 10.60 -14.42 15.26
N PHE A 167 9.66 -15.08 14.58
CA PHE A 167 8.33 -14.55 14.35
C PHE A 167 7.48 -14.51 15.63
N ASP A 168 6.77 -13.42 15.83
CA ASP A 168 5.73 -13.27 16.86
C ASP A 168 4.44 -12.76 16.22
N LEU A 169 3.30 -13.10 16.83
CA LEU A 169 2.03 -12.50 16.44
C LEU A 169 2.09 -11.00 16.74
N LEU A 170 1.57 -10.19 15.81
CA LEU A 170 1.55 -8.74 15.99
C LEU A 170 0.81 -8.38 17.29
N ALA A 171 -0.34 -9.01 17.53
CA ALA A 171 -1.18 -8.76 18.70
C ALA A 171 -1.04 -9.81 19.83
N SER A 172 0.13 -10.42 20.00
CA SER A 172 0.42 -11.37 21.09
C SER A 172 0.23 -10.76 22.49
N GLU A 173 0.45 -9.45 22.64
CA GLU A 173 0.31 -8.71 23.91
C GLU A 173 -1.13 -8.23 24.19
N THR A 174 -2.11 -8.69 23.40
CA THR A 174 -3.53 -8.38 23.58
C THR A 174 -4.36 -9.64 23.32
N PRO A 175 -4.17 -10.72 24.11
CA PRO A 175 -4.87 -11.99 23.93
C PRO A 175 -6.40 -11.85 24.04
N GLU A 176 -6.90 -10.90 24.83
CA GLU A 176 -8.33 -10.65 25.05
C GLU A 176 -9.08 -10.25 23.78
N ARG A 177 -8.39 -9.79 22.72
CA ARG A 177 -9.00 -9.47 21.42
C ARG A 177 -9.77 -10.66 20.81
N LEU A 178 -9.42 -11.89 21.18
CA LEU A 178 -10.05 -13.12 20.68
C LEU A 178 -11.44 -13.37 21.30
N THR A 179 -11.70 -12.79 22.47
CA THR A 179 -12.96 -12.95 23.21
C THR A 179 -13.73 -11.63 23.38
N MET A 180 -13.07 -10.50 23.12
CA MET A 180 -13.65 -9.16 23.18
C MET A 180 -14.70 -8.98 22.07
N PRO A 181 -15.86 -8.35 22.36
CA PRO A 181 -16.82 -7.98 21.32
C PRO A 181 -16.15 -7.14 20.23
N LEU A 182 -16.42 -7.44 18.95
CA LEU A 182 -15.76 -6.75 17.82
C LEU A 182 -15.85 -5.23 17.93
N ARG A 183 -16.99 -4.66 18.33
CA ARG A 183 -17.18 -3.21 18.52
C ARG A 183 -16.26 -2.55 19.58
N GLN A 184 -15.65 -3.36 20.44
CA GLN A 184 -14.65 -2.88 21.42
C GLN A 184 -13.23 -3.08 20.89
N TRP A 185 -13.02 -4.10 20.04
CA TRP A 185 -11.74 -4.36 19.39
C TRP A 185 -11.47 -3.37 18.25
N ILE A 186 -12.48 -3.07 17.43
CA ILE A 186 -12.42 -2.13 16.31
C ILE A 186 -13.31 -0.91 16.55
N PRO A 187 -12.91 0.30 16.09
CA PRO A 187 -11.69 0.57 15.32
C PRO A 187 -10.44 0.66 16.21
N CYS A 188 -9.35 0.06 15.76
CA CYS A 188 -8.05 0.22 16.38
C CYS A 188 -6.92 0.26 15.35
N ARG A 189 -5.71 0.58 15.81
CA ARG A 189 -4.46 0.38 15.08
C ARG A 189 -3.54 -0.47 15.94
N TYR A 190 -2.84 -1.40 15.32
CA TYR A 190 -1.81 -2.17 15.99
C TYR A 190 -0.47 -1.88 15.34
N LEU A 191 0.51 -1.47 16.15
CA LEU A 191 1.78 -0.94 15.70
C LEU A 191 2.93 -1.67 16.39
N VAL A 192 4.05 -1.79 15.69
CA VAL A 192 5.34 -2.14 16.26
C VAL A 192 6.39 -1.16 15.74
N SER A 193 7.20 -0.61 16.64
CA SER A 193 8.29 0.27 16.26
C SER A 193 9.41 -0.50 15.56
N TYR A 194 10.02 0.11 14.55
CA TYR A 194 11.27 -0.36 13.95
C TYR A 194 12.39 0.62 14.31
N THR A 195 12.48 1.77 13.64
CA THR A 195 13.47 2.80 14.00
C THR A 195 12.99 3.73 15.10
N TRP A 196 11.69 4.06 15.13
CA TRP A 196 11.12 4.97 16.13
C TRP A 196 11.22 4.41 17.55
N PRO A 197 11.17 5.27 18.59
CA PRO A 197 11.02 4.81 19.97
C PRO A 197 9.76 3.97 20.14
N VAL A 198 9.78 3.05 21.11
CA VAL A 198 8.56 2.35 21.53
C VAL A 198 7.71 3.35 22.31
N SER A 199 6.47 3.56 21.88
CA SER A 199 5.54 4.46 22.57
C SER A 199 5.21 3.93 23.96
N SER A 200 5.30 4.79 24.98
CA SER A 200 4.73 4.52 26.31
C SER A 200 3.21 4.70 26.35
N ASN A 201 2.64 5.42 25.39
CA ASN A 201 1.22 5.78 25.32
C ASN A 201 0.45 4.86 24.37
N ARG A 202 -0.73 4.40 24.82
CA ARG A 202 -1.55 3.36 24.13
C ARG A 202 -2.90 3.87 23.58
N THR A 203 -3.17 5.18 23.65
CA THR A 203 -4.41 5.77 23.15
C THR A 203 -4.15 7.20 22.68
N GLU A 204 -4.51 7.51 21.43
CA GLU A 204 -4.47 8.86 20.85
C GLU A 204 -5.67 9.01 19.88
N ASP A 205 -6.23 10.22 19.73
CA ASP A 205 -7.23 10.61 18.70
C ASP A 205 -8.52 9.78 18.58
N GLY A 206 -9.06 9.24 19.68
CA GLY A 206 -10.33 8.50 19.66
C GLY A 206 -10.31 7.14 18.94
N ILE A 207 -9.18 6.77 18.32
CA ILE A 207 -8.90 5.42 17.81
C ILE A 207 -7.90 4.76 18.76
N LYS A 208 -8.23 3.57 19.25
CA LYS A 208 -7.32 2.84 20.15
C LYS A 208 -6.06 2.41 19.40
N ARG A 209 -4.87 2.74 19.92
CA ARG A 209 -3.58 2.43 19.30
C ARG A 209 -2.78 1.50 20.19
N TYR A 210 -2.71 0.23 19.83
CA TYR A 210 -1.88 -0.74 20.55
C TYR A 210 -0.47 -0.71 19.99
N TYR A 211 0.51 -0.62 20.88
CA TYR A 211 1.93 -0.69 20.54
C TYR A 211 2.52 -1.94 21.18
N LYS A 212 3.24 -2.75 20.39
CA LYS A 212 4.08 -3.81 20.97
C LYS A 212 5.14 -3.19 21.88
N SER A 213 5.43 -3.86 22.98
CA SER A 213 6.41 -3.43 23.98
C SER A 213 7.86 -3.40 23.49
N ARG A 214 8.16 -4.05 22.36
CA ARG A 214 9.50 -4.19 21.79
C ARG A 214 9.52 -3.89 20.31
N LYS A 215 10.68 -3.43 19.82
CA LYS A 215 10.91 -3.15 18.41
C LYS A 215 10.93 -4.44 17.57
N ALA A 216 10.46 -4.34 16.34
CA ALA A 216 10.77 -5.31 15.31
C ALA A 216 12.27 -5.22 14.94
N ASP A 217 12.88 -6.32 14.55
CA ASP A 217 14.27 -6.37 14.08
C ASP A 217 14.38 -6.47 12.55
N LYS A 218 13.25 -6.70 11.88
CA LYS A 218 13.14 -6.67 10.42
C LYS A 218 11.98 -5.75 10.00
N PRO A 219 12.17 -4.92 8.96
CA PRO A 219 11.20 -3.92 8.51
C PRO A 219 10.10 -4.51 7.62
N PHE A 220 9.39 -5.53 8.12
CA PHE A 220 8.21 -6.08 7.44
C PHE A 220 7.09 -6.51 8.40
N ILE A 221 5.87 -6.44 7.89
CA ILE A 221 4.66 -7.03 8.49
C ILE A 221 4.10 -8.07 7.53
N ALA A 222 3.67 -9.22 8.03
CA ALA A 222 3.26 -10.36 7.19
C ALA A 222 1.95 -10.98 7.67
N THR A 223 1.15 -11.50 6.76
CA THR A 223 -0.11 -12.19 7.06
C THR A 223 -0.17 -13.50 6.31
N LEU A 224 -0.34 -14.59 7.06
CA LEU A 224 -0.52 -15.92 6.49
C LEU A 224 -1.97 -16.09 6.03
N SER A 225 -2.14 -16.65 4.83
CA SER A 225 -3.46 -17.01 4.29
C SER A 225 -4.20 -18.01 5.19
N HIS A 226 -5.53 -18.01 5.10
CA HIS A 226 -6.40 -18.94 5.83
C HIS A 226 -6.04 -20.41 5.59
N ASP A 227 -5.71 -20.78 4.35
CA ASP A 227 -5.31 -22.15 3.98
C ASP A 227 -3.84 -22.45 4.27
N LYS A 228 -3.09 -21.47 4.78
CA LYS A 228 -1.66 -21.55 5.12
C LYS A 228 -0.75 -21.89 3.94
N LYS A 229 -1.21 -21.74 2.70
CA LYS A 229 -0.42 -22.04 1.49
C LYS A 229 0.29 -20.81 0.93
N TRP A 230 -0.12 -19.62 1.36
CA TRP A 230 0.45 -18.36 0.94
C TRP A 230 0.72 -17.42 2.11
N ILE A 231 1.72 -16.55 1.97
CA ILE A 231 1.99 -15.45 2.87
C ILE A 231 2.14 -14.15 2.07
N ALA A 232 1.46 -13.10 2.52
CA ALA A 232 1.58 -11.74 1.98
C ALA A 232 2.32 -10.87 3.01
N ALA A 233 3.32 -10.11 2.57
CA ALA A 233 4.08 -9.25 3.48
C ALA A 233 4.49 -7.94 2.82
N THR A 234 4.34 -6.83 3.53
CA THR A 234 4.85 -5.53 3.10
C THR A 234 6.18 -5.25 3.80
N TYR A 235 7.21 -4.98 3.00
CA TYR A 235 8.59 -4.75 3.40
C TYR A 235 9.10 -3.42 2.85
N THR A 236 9.97 -2.77 3.61
CA THR A 236 10.79 -1.64 3.16
C THR A 236 12.21 -1.78 3.71
N LYS A 237 13.18 -1.01 3.21
CA LYS A 237 14.52 -0.97 3.81
C LYS A 237 14.49 -0.35 5.21
N GLU A 238 13.70 0.72 5.36
CA GLU A 238 13.61 1.48 6.60
C GLU A 238 12.23 2.12 6.75
N THR A 239 11.71 2.11 7.99
CA THR A 239 10.43 2.75 8.39
C THR A 239 10.47 3.10 9.86
N GLY A 240 9.65 4.06 10.29
CA GLY A 240 9.43 4.33 11.70
C GLY A 240 8.72 3.17 12.40
N ASN A 241 7.55 2.79 11.87
CA ASN A 241 6.67 1.78 12.42
C ASN A 241 6.19 0.81 11.33
N LEU A 242 5.91 -0.42 11.75
CA LEU A 242 5.08 -1.36 11.00
C LEU A 242 3.70 -1.38 11.66
N TRP A 243 2.64 -1.36 10.87
CA TRP A 243 1.30 -1.34 11.47
C TRP A 243 0.20 -1.87 10.58
N THR A 244 -0.95 -2.12 11.21
CA THR A 244 -2.18 -2.58 10.56
C THR A 244 -3.40 -1.85 11.13
N ASN A 245 -4.42 -1.69 10.29
CA ASN A 245 -5.80 -1.47 10.72
C ASN A 245 -6.54 -2.82 10.65
N PRO A 246 -6.87 -3.47 11.78
CA PRO A 246 -7.52 -4.79 11.76
C PRO A 246 -8.89 -4.80 11.08
N GLU A 247 -9.63 -3.70 11.13
CA GLU A 247 -10.90 -3.54 10.42
C GLU A 247 -10.75 -3.75 8.90
N ARG A 248 -9.59 -3.40 8.34
CA ARG A 248 -9.26 -3.55 6.92
C ARG A 248 -8.21 -4.62 6.63
N SER A 249 -7.64 -5.22 7.68
CA SER A 249 -6.49 -6.14 7.60
C SER A 249 -5.36 -5.58 6.72
N CYS A 250 -5.07 -4.28 6.80
CA CYS A 250 -4.05 -3.68 5.94
C CYS A 250 -2.63 -3.85 6.49
N GLN A 251 -1.64 -3.71 5.64
CA GLN A 251 -0.22 -3.75 5.99
C GLN A 251 0.46 -2.44 5.59
N HIS A 252 1.18 -1.85 6.54
CA HIS A 252 1.97 -0.64 6.35
C HIS A 252 3.42 -0.84 6.80
N ALA A 253 4.34 -0.45 5.92
CA ALA A 253 5.78 -0.39 6.18
C ALA A 253 6.35 0.78 5.36
N ASP A 254 5.83 1.98 5.62
CA ASP A 254 6.01 3.14 4.73
C ASP A 254 7.34 3.85 4.98
N PRO A 255 8.27 3.90 4.01
CA PRO A 255 9.51 4.66 4.13
C PRO A 255 9.26 6.16 4.06
N ALA A 256 10.22 6.94 4.57
CA ALA A 256 10.21 8.40 4.52
C ALA A 256 11.56 8.94 4.00
N VAL A 257 11.53 10.11 3.37
CA VAL A 257 12.74 10.84 2.96
C VAL A 257 12.61 12.33 3.24
N ASP A 258 13.72 13.00 3.51
CA ASP A 258 13.78 14.47 3.41
C ASP A 258 14.00 14.85 1.94
N LEU A 259 13.32 15.89 1.46
CA LEU A 259 13.34 16.32 0.06
C LEU A 259 13.50 17.85 -0.04
N ASN A 260 14.69 18.28 -0.46
CA ASN A 260 15.04 19.70 -0.62
C ASN A 260 14.58 20.27 -1.97
N PRO A 261 14.57 21.61 -2.14
CA PRO A 261 14.29 22.24 -3.43
C PRO A 261 15.20 21.71 -4.55
N GLY A 262 14.61 21.38 -5.70
CA GLY A 262 15.33 20.84 -6.87
C GLY A 262 15.81 19.39 -6.73
N GLU A 263 15.62 18.76 -5.58
CA GLU A 263 16.08 17.40 -5.34
C GLU A 263 15.13 16.36 -5.93
N THR A 264 15.68 15.20 -6.30
CA THR A 264 14.91 14.01 -6.66
C THR A 264 15.32 12.84 -5.79
N LYS A 265 14.35 12.16 -5.15
CA LYS A 265 14.57 10.95 -4.34
C LYS A 265 13.60 9.85 -4.67
N ASN A 266 13.97 8.64 -4.27
CA ASN A 266 13.13 7.45 -4.41
C ASN A 266 12.69 6.94 -3.04
N LEU A 267 11.41 6.65 -2.92
CA LEU A 267 10.86 5.77 -1.88
C LEU A 267 10.63 4.40 -2.50
N THR A 268 11.04 3.32 -1.82
CA THR A 268 10.85 1.95 -2.30
C THR A 268 10.30 1.06 -1.19
N LEU A 269 9.27 0.29 -1.51
CA LEU A 269 8.74 -0.78 -0.67
C LEU A 269 8.30 -1.95 -1.56
N LYS A 270 8.01 -3.10 -0.96
CA LYS A 270 7.63 -4.31 -1.68
C LYS A 270 6.54 -5.07 -0.93
N THR A 271 5.51 -5.50 -1.64
CA THR A 271 4.57 -6.51 -1.16
C THR A 271 5.00 -7.87 -1.69
N PHE A 272 5.56 -8.71 -0.84
CA PHE A 272 5.81 -10.11 -1.13
C PHE A 272 4.50 -10.90 -1.19
N ILE A 273 4.39 -11.81 -2.16
CA ILE A 273 3.28 -12.76 -2.31
C ILE A 273 3.90 -14.13 -2.58
N ILE A 274 4.09 -14.91 -1.51
CA ILE A 274 4.92 -16.12 -1.54
C ILE A 274 4.05 -17.34 -1.30
N LYS A 275 4.23 -18.36 -2.12
CA LYS A 275 3.69 -19.70 -1.83
C LYS A 275 4.54 -20.33 -0.72
N GLY A 276 3.91 -20.68 0.39
CA GLY A 276 4.56 -21.15 1.62
C GLY A 276 4.18 -20.28 2.81
N GLY A 277 5.05 -20.29 3.82
CA GLY A 277 4.82 -19.59 5.08
C GLY A 277 6.00 -18.72 5.50
N ARG A 278 6.11 -18.54 6.83
CA ARG A 278 7.04 -17.62 7.49
C ARG A 278 8.51 -17.87 7.15
N GLU A 279 8.93 -19.13 7.04
CA GLU A 279 10.32 -19.48 6.71
C GLU A 279 10.69 -19.07 5.28
N GLN A 280 9.82 -19.35 4.31
CA GLN A 280 10.04 -18.93 2.92
C GLN A 280 10.10 -17.40 2.84
N LEU A 281 9.16 -16.70 3.49
CA LEU A 281 9.20 -15.23 3.54
C LEU A 281 10.53 -14.72 4.10
N LEU A 282 11.04 -15.31 5.19
CA LEU A 282 12.28 -14.87 5.82
C LEU A 282 13.49 -14.99 4.88
N GLN A 283 13.53 -16.04 4.04
CA GLN A 283 14.56 -16.19 3.01
C GLN A 283 14.50 -15.05 1.99
N PHE A 284 13.31 -14.71 1.48
CA PHE A 284 13.13 -13.60 0.53
C PHE A 284 13.49 -12.24 1.16
N VAL A 285 13.04 -11.99 2.40
CA VAL A 285 13.37 -10.75 3.12
C VAL A 285 14.87 -10.63 3.34
N ASN A 286 15.54 -11.69 3.79
CA ASN A 286 16.99 -11.66 4.01
C ASN A 286 17.76 -11.40 2.71
N ALA A 287 17.37 -12.06 1.62
CA ALA A 287 17.96 -11.81 0.31
C ALA A 287 17.72 -10.36 -0.15
N GLU A 288 16.55 -9.79 0.14
CA GLU A 288 16.24 -8.39 -0.20
C GLU A 288 17.05 -7.40 0.65
N MET A 289 17.27 -7.70 1.93
CA MET A 289 18.12 -6.90 2.81
C MET A 289 19.59 -6.90 2.37
N GLN A 290 20.08 -7.97 1.72
CA GLN A 290 21.46 -8.09 1.23
C GLN A 290 21.74 -7.31 -0.07
N LYS A 291 20.70 -6.96 -0.85
CA LYS A 291 20.85 -6.20 -2.10
C LYS A 291 21.04 -4.70 -1.88
N ASN A 292 20.84 -4.23 -0.65
CA ASN A 292 20.71 -2.82 -0.28
C ASN A 292 21.83 -2.38 0.67
#